data_AF-A0A7W0LGK6-F1
#
_entry.id   AF-A0A7W0LGK6-F1
#
_cell.length_a   1.000
_cell.length_b   1.000
_cell.length_c   1.000
_cell.angle_alpha   90.00
_cell.angle_beta   90.00
_cell.angle_gamma   90.00
#
_symmetry.space_group_name_H-M   'P 1'
#
loop_
_entity.id
_entity.type
_entity.pdbx_description
1 polymer ?
#
loop_
_entity_poly.entity_id
_entity_poly.type
_entity_poly.pdbx_seq_one_letter_code
_entity_poly.pdbx_strand_id
1 'polypeptide(L)'
;YLVHDFYRRFITRDADERHYVRAGRIATVGLFVCAAAAVYLLDTAKDIFDVILQVGAGTGLLYLVRWFWWRVTAWCEIVAMASSFVVSLTLLVLKAQGFVYSTHVALLSTVAITTACWVLTAYIGPQTDRAVLIEFYRKIRPAGPGWEPIRALAGPQAEGEGENMPLALVGWVAGCTAIWSALFAEGNYLYGRMPQALLLTGVFIVSSLVLVQVMRRTHAK
;
A
#
# COMPACT_ATOMS: atom_id res chain seq x y z
N TYR A 1 2.88 -16.06 1.36
CA TYR A 1 3.72 -15.17 2.19
C TYR A 1 4.22 -15.86 3.45
N LEU A 2 3.41 -16.15 4.47
CA LEU A 2 3.90 -16.63 5.79
C LEU A 2 4.84 -17.87 5.75
N VAL A 3 4.56 -18.86 4.91
CA VAL A 3 5.41 -20.06 4.82
C VAL A 3 6.70 -19.82 4.02
N HIS A 4 6.63 -19.14 2.89
CA HIS A 4 7.81 -18.94 2.05
C HIS A 4 8.71 -17.79 2.55
N ASP A 5 8.13 -16.72 3.10
CA ASP A 5 8.90 -15.55 3.53
C ASP A 5 9.37 -15.64 4.98
N PHE A 6 8.64 -16.34 5.85
CA PHE A 6 8.98 -16.48 7.26
C PHE A 6 9.47 -17.89 7.60
N TYR A 7 8.66 -18.92 7.34
CA TYR A 7 8.97 -20.29 7.76
C TYR A 7 10.17 -20.88 7.01
N ARG A 8 10.21 -20.76 5.68
CA ARG A 8 11.32 -21.23 4.84
C ARG A 8 12.58 -20.39 5.01
N ARG A 9 12.44 -19.10 5.33
CA ARG A 9 13.57 -18.17 5.46
C ARG A 9 14.25 -18.20 6.83
N PHE A 10 13.51 -18.44 7.91
CA PHE A 10 14.00 -18.34 9.30
C PHE A 10 13.93 -19.63 10.13
N ILE A 11 12.99 -20.55 9.85
CA ILE A 11 12.77 -21.73 10.73
C ILE A 11 13.39 -23.00 10.13
N THR A 12 13.15 -23.30 8.86
CA THR A 12 13.75 -24.48 8.22
C THR A 12 14.04 -24.18 6.76
N ARG A 13 15.32 -24.03 6.43
CA ARG A 13 15.80 -23.63 5.09
C ARG A 13 15.89 -24.78 4.08
N ASP A 14 16.09 -26.01 4.55
CA ASP A 14 16.23 -27.24 3.74
C ASP A 14 15.26 -28.34 4.21
N ALA A 15 13.95 -28.14 3.97
CA ALA A 15 12.96 -29.19 4.19
C ALA A 15 12.30 -29.60 2.87
N ASP A 16 11.81 -30.84 2.81
CA ASP A 16 11.05 -31.37 1.66
C ASP A 16 9.78 -30.55 1.40
N GLU A 17 9.34 -30.44 0.13
CA GLU A 17 8.17 -29.64 -0.24
C GLU A 17 6.90 -30.04 0.53
N ARG A 18 6.77 -31.33 0.89
CA ARG A 18 5.65 -31.84 1.70
C ARG A 18 5.62 -31.27 3.12
N HIS A 19 6.76 -30.82 3.65
CA HIS A 19 6.85 -30.14 4.93
C HIS A 19 6.32 -28.70 4.83
N TYR A 20 6.70 -27.96 3.78
CA TYR A 20 6.19 -26.62 3.54
C TYR A 20 4.68 -26.60 3.26
N VAL A 21 4.14 -27.58 2.54
CA VAL A 21 2.69 -27.69 2.32
C VAL A 21 1.95 -27.98 3.64
N ARG A 22 2.48 -28.83 4.51
CA ARG A 22 1.90 -29.10 5.84
C ARG A 22 1.97 -27.88 6.76
N ALA A 23 3.10 -27.18 6.80
CA ALA A 23 3.25 -25.93 7.52
C ALA A 23 2.25 -24.87 7.02
N GLY A 24 2.02 -24.81 5.71
CA GLY A 24 1.00 -23.95 5.10
C GLY A 24 -0.40 -24.27 5.57
N ARG A 25 -0.79 -25.55 5.56
CA ARG A 25 -2.11 -25.96 6.06
C ARG A 25 -2.30 -25.62 7.54
N ILE A 26 -1.30 -25.86 8.38
CA ILE A 26 -1.36 -25.53 9.82
C ILE A 26 -1.50 -24.02 10.01
N ALA A 27 -0.73 -23.22 9.28
CA ALA A 27 -0.84 -21.76 9.33
C ALA A 27 -2.23 -21.27 8.89
N THR A 28 -2.80 -21.84 7.83
CA THR A 28 -4.15 -21.49 7.37
C THR A 28 -5.21 -21.85 8.42
N VAL A 29 -5.12 -23.04 9.02
CA VAL A 29 -6.05 -23.46 10.09
C VAL A 29 -5.92 -22.53 11.30
N GLY A 30 -4.70 -22.19 11.72
CA GLY A 30 -4.48 -21.24 12.81
C GLY A 30 -5.06 -19.86 12.50
N LEU A 31 -4.85 -19.36 11.28
CA LEU A 31 -5.44 -18.10 10.82
C LEU A 31 -6.97 -18.14 10.86
N PHE A 32 -7.56 -19.28 10.49
CA PHE A 32 -9.01 -19.49 10.50
C PHE A 32 -9.57 -19.46 11.92
N VAL A 33 -8.88 -20.07 12.88
CA VAL A 33 -9.26 -20.03 14.31
C VAL A 33 -9.16 -18.60 14.85
N CYS A 34 -8.08 -17.88 14.55
CA CYS A 34 -7.93 -16.48 14.94
C CYS A 34 -9.02 -15.59 14.33
N ALA A 35 -9.34 -15.79 13.05
CA ALA A 35 -10.42 -15.07 12.37
C ALA A 35 -11.78 -15.36 13.01
N ALA A 36 -12.08 -16.63 13.31
CA ALA A 36 -13.30 -17.02 14.00
C ALA A 36 -13.41 -16.39 15.40
N ALA A 37 -12.32 -16.38 16.17
CA ALA A 37 -12.29 -15.72 17.48
C ALA A 37 -12.48 -14.19 17.37
N ALA A 38 -11.91 -13.56 16.34
CA ALA A 38 -12.10 -12.14 16.09
C ALA A 38 -13.54 -11.79 15.70
N VAL A 39 -14.26 -12.69 15.01
CA VAL A 39 -15.69 -12.49 14.70
C VAL A 39 -16.55 -12.44 15.97
N TYR A 40 -16.23 -13.22 17.01
CA TYR A 40 -16.95 -13.15 18.29
C TYR A 40 -16.78 -11.81 19.02
N LEU A 41 -15.73 -11.05 18.71
CA LEU A 41 -15.45 -9.74 19.26
C LEU A 41 -16.14 -8.60 18.47
N LEU A 42 -16.82 -8.92 17.36
CA LEU A 42 -17.39 -7.95 16.43
C LEU A 42 -18.90 -8.16 16.34
N ASP A 43 -19.66 -7.25 16.96
CA ASP A 43 -21.13 -7.32 16.99
C ASP A 43 -21.78 -6.93 15.66
N THR A 44 -21.10 -6.11 14.85
CA THR A 44 -21.70 -5.52 13.65
C THR A 44 -20.78 -5.56 12.43
N ALA A 45 -21.34 -5.72 11.23
CA ALA A 45 -20.59 -5.62 9.97
C ALA A 45 -19.86 -4.27 9.79
N LYS A 46 -20.40 -3.20 10.39
CA LYS A 46 -19.74 -1.89 10.44
C LYS A 46 -18.42 -1.93 11.21
N ASP A 47 -18.34 -2.69 12.30
CA ASP A 47 -17.12 -2.80 13.10
C ASP A 47 -16.01 -3.50 12.31
N ILE A 48 -16.36 -4.52 11.53
CA ILE A 48 -15.42 -5.18 10.61
C ILE A 48 -14.88 -4.17 9.58
N PHE A 49 -15.76 -3.37 8.99
CA PHE A 49 -15.38 -2.37 7.99
C PHE A 49 -14.47 -1.29 8.60
N ASP A 50 -14.80 -0.80 9.80
CA ASP A 50 -13.99 0.19 10.52
C ASP A 50 -12.59 -0.35 10.87
N VAL A 51 -12.47 -1.63 11.26
CA VAL A 51 -11.18 -2.29 11.52
C VAL A 51 -10.36 -2.44 10.23
N ILE A 52 -10.99 -2.86 9.12
CA ILE A 52 -10.31 -2.96 7.83
C ILE A 52 -9.79 -1.59 7.38
N LEU A 53 -10.59 -0.54 7.54
CA LEU A 53 -10.18 0.83 7.23
C LEU A 53 -9.06 1.31 8.14
N GLN A 54 -9.09 1.02 9.45
CA GLN A 54 -8.02 1.39 10.39
C GLN A 54 -6.68 0.75 10.02
N VAL A 55 -6.68 -0.56 9.73
CA VAL A 55 -5.46 -1.29 9.35
C VAL A 55 -4.94 -0.79 8.00
N GLY A 56 -5.83 -0.60 7.03
CA GLY A 56 -5.48 -0.09 5.70
C GLY A 56 -4.92 1.33 5.73
N ALA A 57 -5.53 2.23 6.51
CA ALA A 57 -5.14 3.64 6.58
C ALA A 57 -3.70 3.85 7.05
N GLY A 58 -3.23 3.09 8.05
CA GLY A 58 -1.85 3.18 8.53
C GLY A 58 -0.81 2.69 7.51
N THR A 59 -1.13 1.64 6.75
CA THR A 59 -0.21 1.05 5.76
C THR A 59 -0.23 1.76 4.40
N GLY A 60 -1.37 2.32 3.99
CA GLY A 60 -1.54 2.93 2.68
C GLY A 60 -0.60 4.10 2.44
N LEU A 61 -0.44 4.98 3.45
CA LEU A 61 0.50 6.10 3.38
C LEU A 61 1.95 5.62 3.22
N LEU A 62 2.33 4.57 3.94
CA LEU A 62 3.68 4.00 3.87
C LEU A 62 3.99 3.49 2.47
N TYR A 63 3.06 2.81 1.80
CA TYR A 63 3.27 2.32 0.44
C TYR A 63 3.50 3.44 -0.58
N LEU A 64 2.84 4.59 -0.41
CA LEU A 64 3.10 5.76 -1.25
C LEU A 64 4.47 6.35 -0.95
N VAL A 65 4.77 6.61 0.33
CA VAL A 65 6.03 7.22 0.76
C VAL A 65 7.24 6.34 0.40
N ARG A 66 7.07 5.03 0.37
CA ARG A 66 8.12 4.07 -0.04
C ARG A 66 8.71 4.38 -1.42
N TRP A 67 7.90 4.87 -2.35
CA TRP A 67 8.38 5.23 -3.68
C TRP A 67 9.19 6.52 -3.68
N PHE A 68 8.85 7.47 -2.81
CA PHE A 68 9.47 8.80 -2.76
C PHE A 68 10.60 8.92 -1.73
N TRP A 69 10.71 8.00 -0.77
CA TRP A 69 11.67 8.07 0.35
C TRP A 69 12.41 6.74 0.57
N TRP A 70 13.70 6.70 0.22
CA TRP A 70 14.56 5.51 0.30
C TRP A 70 14.75 4.93 1.70
N ARG A 71 14.43 5.69 2.77
CA ARG A 71 14.55 5.22 4.16
C ARG A 71 13.43 4.26 4.56
N VAL A 72 12.34 4.19 3.81
CA VAL A 72 11.25 3.25 4.08
C VAL A 72 11.71 1.85 3.70
N THR A 73 12.08 1.06 4.71
CA THR A 73 12.50 -0.33 4.53
C THR A 73 11.35 -1.30 4.76
N ALA A 74 11.57 -2.58 4.44
CA ALA A 74 10.62 -3.65 4.78
C ALA A 74 10.33 -3.74 6.29
N TRP A 75 11.26 -3.31 7.15
CA TRP A 75 11.03 -3.25 8.59
C TRP A 75 10.02 -2.17 8.98
N CYS A 76 10.02 -1.03 8.29
CA CYS A 76 9.00 0.01 8.50
C CYS A 76 7.61 -0.53 8.18
N GLU A 77 7.48 -1.33 7.12
CA GLU A 77 6.23 -1.98 6.72
C GLU A 77 5.75 -2.97 7.77
N ILE A 78 6.64 -3.83 8.27
CA ILE A 78 6.32 -4.81 9.33
C ILE A 78 5.91 -4.08 10.62
N VAL A 79 6.64 -3.04 11.02
CA VAL A 79 6.32 -2.27 12.24
C VAL A 79 5.00 -1.50 12.06
N ALA A 80 4.73 -0.94 10.88
CA ALA A 80 3.44 -0.30 10.60
C ALA A 80 2.30 -1.30 10.73
N MET A 81 2.41 -2.49 10.12
CA MET A 81 1.39 -3.53 10.22
C MET A 81 1.19 -4.02 11.67
N ALA A 82 2.29 -4.26 12.39
CA ALA A 82 2.24 -4.71 13.78
C ALA A 82 1.64 -3.65 14.71
N SER A 83 2.07 -2.40 14.58
CA SER A 83 1.54 -1.28 15.37
C SER A 83 0.06 -1.02 15.06
N SER A 84 -0.35 -1.05 13.78
CA SER A 84 -1.76 -0.90 13.39
C SER A 84 -2.63 -1.99 14.01
N PHE A 85 -2.15 -3.23 14.00
CA PHE A 85 -2.85 -4.35 14.60
C PHE A 85 -2.98 -4.20 16.13
N VAL A 86 -1.89 -3.85 16.82
CA VAL A 86 -1.88 -3.64 18.29
C VAL A 86 -2.80 -2.50 18.69
N VAL A 87 -2.76 -1.37 17.98
CA VAL A 87 -3.64 -0.23 18.26
C VAL A 87 -5.11 -0.59 18.02
N SER A 88 -5.41 -1.26 16.90
CA SER A 88 -6.78 -1.69 16.59
C SER A 88 -7.32 -2.66 17.64
N LEU A 89 -6.51 -3.63 18.09
CA LEU A 89 -6.90 -4.55 19.17
C LEU A 89 -7.12 -3.81 20.49
N THR A 90 -6.26 -2.84 20.82
CA THR A 90 -6.39 -2.02 22.04
C THR A 90 -7.69 -1.21 22.01
N LEU A 91 -8.02 -0.60 20.88
CA LEU A 91 -9.27 0.14 20.67
C LEU A 91 -10.50 -0.77 20.79
N LEU A 92 -10.42 -2.00 20.27
CA LEU A 92 -11.49 -2.99 20.39
C LEU A 92 -11.73 -3.37 21.85
N VAL A 93 -10.66 -3.65 22.61
CA VAL A 93 -10.75 -3.96 24.05
C VAL A 93 -11.31 -2.77 24.84
N LEU A 94 -10.86 -1.54 24.56
CA LEU A 94 -11.40 -0.32 25.18
C LEU A 94 -12.89 -0.11 24.89
N LYS A 95 -13.33 -0.39 23.64
CA LYS A 95 -14.74 -0.36 23.26
C LYS A 95 -15.55 -1.40 24.06
N ALA A 96 -15.02 -2.61 24.25
CA ALA A 96 -15.66 -3.66 25.05
C ALA A 96 -15.75 -3.30 26.55
N GLN A 97 -14.84 -2.46 27.06
CA GLN A 97 -14.87 -1.92 28.42
C GLN A 97 -15.82 -0.71 28.59
N GLY A 98 -16.53 -0.30 27.54
CA GLY A 98 -17.53 0.78 27.58
C GLY A 98 -17.00 2.17 27.26
N PHE A 99 -15.73 2.31 26.84
CA PHE A 99 -15.20 3.59 26.37
C PHE A 99 -15.65 3.87 24.92
N VAL A 100 -16.62 4.76 24.76
CA VAL A 100 -17.12 5.19 23.45
C VAL A 100 -16.22 6.29 22.89
N TYR A 101 -15.25 5.91 22.06
CA TYR A 101 -14.51 6.86 21.22
C TYR A 101 -15.26 7.09 19.91
N SER A 102 -15.27 8.34 19.43
CA SER A 102 -15.73 8.63 18.08
C SER A 102 -14.83 7.92 17.06
N THR A 103 -15.42 7.23 16.08
CA THR A 103 -14.69 6.47 15.05
C THR A 103 -13.60 7.29 14.37
N HIS A 104 -13.83 8.59 14.16
CA HIS A 104 -12.86 9.49 13.55
C HIS A 104 -11.62 9.72 14.44
N VAL A 105 -11.80 9.83 15.76
CA VAL A 105 -10.70 9.99 16.71
C VAL A 105 -9.90 8.71 16.84
N ALA A 106 -10.58 7.56 16.85
CA ALA A 106 -9.93 6.25 16.83
C ALA A 106 -9.09 6.05 15.55
N LEU A 107 -9.62 6.42 14.39
CA LEU A 107 -8.90 6.38 13.11
C LEU A 107 -7.69 7.33 13.12
N LEU A 108 -7.87 8.60 13.48
CA LEU A 108 -6.79 9.59 13.46
C LEU A 108 -5.67 9.25 14.45
N SER A 109 -6.02 8.80 15.66
CA SER A 109 -5.04 8.35 16.65
C SER A 109 -4.28 7.11 16.17
N THR A 110 -4.97 6.14 15.55
CA THR A 110 -4.33 4.96 14.94
C THR A 110 -3.34 5.38 13.85
N VAL A 111 -3.74 6.25 12.93
CA VAL A 111 -2.86 6.75 11.88
C VAL A 111 -1.68 7.53 12.47
N ALA A 112 -1.89 8.38 13.47
CA ALA A 112 -0.83 9.15 14.10
C ALA A 112 0.19 8.25 14.82
N ILE A 113 -0.27 7.29 15.61
CA ILE A 113 0.59 6.35 16.35
C ILE A 113 1.36 5.46 15.38
N THR A 114 0.68 4.86 14.41
CA THR A 114 1.32 3.98 13.41
C THR A 114 2.33 4.75 12.58
N THR A 115 2.00 6.01 12.23
CA THR A 115 2.93 6.92 11.54
C THR A 115 4.18 7.19 12.38
N ALA A 116 4.01 7.53 13.66
CA ALA A 116 5.15 7.71 14.55
C ALA A 116 6.00 6.43 14.66
N CYS A 117 5.39 5.26 14.83
CA CYS A 117 6.10 3.98 14.94
C CYS A 117 6.94 3.65 13.69
N TRP A 118 6.37 3.76 12.49
CA TRP A 118 7.12 3.43 11.28
C TRP A 118 8.14 4.50 10.92
N VAL A 119 7.87 5.79 11.21
CA VAL A 119 8.85 6.87 11.04
C VAL A 119 10.03 6.66 11.97
N LEU A 120 9.79 6.35 13.25
CA LEU A 120 10.86 6.00 14.20
C LEU A 120 11.68 4.81 13.70
N THR A 121 11.00 3.79 13.16
CA THR A 121 11.67 2.63 12.56
C THR A 121 12.47 2.99 11.32
N ALA A 122 12.03 3.97 10.52
CA ALA A 122 12.80 4.44 9.36
C ALA A 122 14.12 5.13 9.74
N TYR A 123 14.20 5.69 10.96
CA TYR A 123 15.42 6.31 11.48
C TYR A 123 16.30 5.35 12.29
N ILE A 124 15.69 4.50 13.12
CA ILE A 124 16.41 3.63 14.08
C ILE A 124 16.65 2.22 13.49
N GLY A 125 15.78 1.78 12.60
CA GLY A 125 15.78 0.44 12.04
C GLY A 125 17.02 0.15 11.18
N PRO A 126 17.28 -1.15 10.93
CA PRO A 126 18.42 -1.57 10.11
C PRO A 126 18.31 -0.96 8.70
N GLN A 127 19.34 -0.22 8.32
CA GLN A 127 19.39 0.43 7.00
C GLN A 127 19.68 -0.61 5.92
N THR A 128 19.01 -0.48 4.78
CA THR A 128 19.32 -1.26 3.57
C THR A 128 20.73 -0.92 3.10
N ASP A 129 21.47 -1.93 2.61
CA ASP A 129 22.80 -1.75 2.05
C ASP A 129 22.79 -0.67 0.94
N ARG A 130 23.73 0.27 1.04
CA ARG A 130 23.89 1.38 0.10
C ARG A 130 24.18 0.88 -1.31
N ALA A 131 24.90 -0.23 -1.46
CA ALA A 131 25.20 -0.80 -2.77
C ALA A 131 23.92 -1.23 -3.50
N VAL A 132 23.00 -1.90 -2.79
CA VAL A 132 21.70 -2.32 -3.34
C VAL A 132 20.82 -1.11 -3.69
N LEU A 133 20.85 -0.06 -2.86
CA LEU A 133 20.12 1.18 -3.13
C LEU A 133 20.62 1.89 -4.39
N ILE A 134 21.94 1.92 -4.61
CA ILE A 134 22.54 2.52 -5.82
C ILE A 134 22.18 1.70 -7.07
N GLU A 135 22.24 0.37 -6.99
CA GLU A 135 21.84 -0.51 -8.11
C GLU A 135 20.36 -0.37 -8.44
N PHE A 136 19.50 -0.32 -7.41
CA PHE A 136 18.07 -0.05 -7.54
C PHE A 136 17.82 1.31 -8.20
N TYR A 137 18.51 2.35 -7.73
CA TYR A 137 18.40 3.71 -8.27
C TYR A 137 18.80 3.75 -9.75
N ARG A 138 19.86 3.03 -10.15
CA ARG A 138 20.29 2.95 -11.56
C ARG A 138 19.25 2.27 -12.47
N LYS A 139 18.53 1.26 -11.95
CA LYS A 139 17.53 0.50 -12.73
C LYS A 139 16.19 1.21 -12.83
N ILE A 140 15.68 1.74 -11.72
CA ILE A 140 14.29 2.22 -11.62
C ILE A 140 14.20 3.75 -11.67
N ARG A 141 15.28 4.45 -11.31
CA ARG A 141 15.38 5.93 -11.32
C ARG A 141 14.16 6.61 -10.68
N PRO A 142 13.81 6.26 -9.43
CA PRO A 142 12.61 6.79 -8.79
C PRO A 142 12.62 8.32 -8.69
N ALA A 143 11.49 8.94 -9.00
CA ALA A 143 11.29 10.37 -8.87
C ALA A 143 11.10 10.79 -7.40
N GLY A 144 11.58 11.99 -7.05
CA GLY A 144 11.30 12.64 -5.76
C GLY A 144 12.54 13.11 -5.00
N PRO A 145 12.39 14.11 -4.11
CA PRO A 145 13.49 14.71 -3.37
C PRO A 145 14.13 13.75 -2.36
N GLY A 146 13.38 12.74 -1.89
CA GLY A 146 13.91 11.80 -0.91
C GLY A 146 15.14 11.05 -1.40
N TRP A 147 15.25 10.79 -2.71
CA TRP A 147 16.36 10.04 -3.33
C TRP A 147 17.60 10.88 -3.66
N GLU A 148 17.59 12.19 -3.39
CA GLU A 148 18.71 13.10 -3.69
C GLU A 148 20.07 12.63 -3.13
N PRO A 149 20.18 12.11 -1.88
CA PRO A 149 21.46 11.63 -1.37
C PRO A 149 22.00 10.40 -2.12
N ILE A 150 21.10 9.51 -2.58
CA ILE A 150 21.48 8.30 -3.32
C ILE A 150 21.80 8.64 -4.78
N ARG A 151 21.09 9.63 -5.36
CA ARG A 151 21.37 10.19 -6.68
C ARG A 151 22.78 10.76 -6.76
N ALA A 152 23.19 11.56 -5.76
CA ALA A 152 24.53 12.12 -5.68
C ALA A 152 25.62 11.03 -5.63
N LEU A 153 25.35 9.90 -4.97
CA LEU A 153 26.27 8.76 -4.88
C LEU A 153 26.28 7.87 -6.14
N ALA A 154 25.22 7.85 -6.94
CA ALA A 154 25.09 7.01 -8.13
C ALA A 154 25.90 7.54 -9.35
N GLY A 155 26.28 8.83 -9.32
CA GLY A 155 27.08 9.53 -10.33
C GLY A 155 26.26 10.22 -11.43
N PRO A 156 26.89 11.09 -12.26
CA PRO A 156 26.22 11.93 -13.26
C PRO A 156 25.54 11.16 -14.41
N GLN A 157 25.88 9.89 -14.63
CA GLN A 157 25.14 9.03 -15.57
C GLN A 157 23.70 8.69 -15.08
N ALA A 158 23.39 9.01 -13.83
CA ALA A 158 22.06 8.90 -13.23
C ALA A 158 21.33 10.24 -13.13
N GLU A 159 21.88 11.31 -13.73
CA GLU A 159 21.14 12.51 -14.14
C GLU A 159 20.23 12.15 -15.31
N GLY A 160 19.25 11.27 -15.04
CA GLY A 160 18.07 11.20 -15.86
C GLY A 160 17.39 12.56 -15.76
N GLU A 161 17.41 13.31 -16.86
CA GLU A 161 16.58 14.47 -17.16
C GLU A 161 15.28 14.34 -16.37
N GLY A 162 15.00 15.32 -15.51
CA GLY A 162 13.85 15.27 -14.62
C GLY A 162 12.64 14.78 -15.41
N GLU A 163 12.17 13.57 -15.09
CA GLU A 163 10.88 13.10 -15.56
C GLU A 163 9.95 14.28 -15.34
N ASN A 164 9.26 14.70 -16.40
CA ASN A 164 8.34 15.81 -16.30
C ASN A 164 7.25 15.41 -15.30
N MET A 165 7.48 15.66 -14.01
CA MET A 165 6.58 15.37 -12.90
C MET A 165 5.19 15.93 -13.20
N PRO A 166 5.05 17.12 -13.85
CA PRO A 166 3.75 17.59 -14.31
C PRO A 166 3.09 16.66 -15.34
N LEU A 167 3.84 16.13 -16.31
CA LEU A 167 3.32 15.19 -17.32
C LEU A 167 2.93 13.85 -16.69
N ALA A 168 3.74 13.34 -15.76
CA ALA A 168 3.44 12.12 -15.03
C ALA A 168 2.18 12.27 -14.16
N LEU A 169 2.02 13.41 -13.49
CA LEU A 169 0.81 13.74 -12.73
C LEU A 169 -0.43 13.84 -13.64
N VAL A 170 -0.30 14.48 -14.81
CA VAL A 170 -1.39 14.52 -15.81
C VAL A 170 -1.75 13.11 -16.27
N GLY A 171 -0.76 12.26 -16.54
CA GLY A 171 -0.99 10.85 -16.86
C GLY A 171 -1.70 10.10 -15.74
N TRP A 172 -1.29 10.29 -14.48
CA TRP A 172 -1.91 9.67 -13.32
C TRP A 172 -3.37 10.10 -13.14
N VAL A 173 -3.67 11.40 -13.21
CA VAL A 173 -5.04 11.94 -13.11
C VAL A 173 -5.90 11.44 -14.27
N ALA A 174 -5.37 11.43 -15.50
CA ALA A 174 -6.07 10.91 -16.66
C ALA A 174 -6.37 9.41 -16.51
N GLY A 175 -5.41 8.60 -16.04
CA GLY A 175 -5.60 7.18 -15.77
C GLY A 175 -6.65 6.90 -14.69
N CYS A 176 -6.60 7.61 -13.56
CA CYS A 176 -7.62 7.51 -12.51
C CYS A 176 -9.01 7.87 -13.06
N THR A 177 -9.11 8.97 -13.82
CA THR A 177 -10.36 9.43 -14.43
C THR A 177 -10.91 8.39 -15.42
N ALA A 178 -10.05 7.77 -16.23
CA ALA A 178 -10.43 6.71 -17.16
C ALA A 178 -11.02 5.50 -16.42
N ILE A 179 -10.34 5.02 -15.38
CA ILE A 179 -10.80 3.84 -14.62
C ILE A 179 -12.16 4.12 -13.97
N TRP A 180 -12.31 5.25 -13.29
CA TRP A 180 -13.58 5.61 -12.63
C TRP A 180 -14.71 5.84 -13.63
N SER A 181 -14.44 6.54 -14.73
CA SER A 181 -15.45 6.78 -15.76
C SER A 181 -15.89 5.48 -16.45
N ALA A 182 -14.99 4.52 -16.69
CA ALA A 182 -15.34 3.20 -17.20
C ALA A 182 -16.23 2.42 -16.23
N LEU A 183 -15.85 2.36 -14.94
CA LEU A 183 -16.59 1.66 -13.90
C LEU A 183 -18.02 2.23 -13.75
N PHE A 184 -18.15 3.56 -13.68
CA PHE A 184 -19.45 4.20 -13.57
C PHE A 184 -20.25 4.13 -14.88
N ALA A 185 -19.60 4.14 -16.05
CA ALA A 185 -20.29 3.97 -17.34
C ALA A 185 -20.94 2.59 -17.41
N GLU A 186 -20.19 1.53 -17.10
CA GLU A 186 -20.69 0.15 -17.04
C GLU A 186 -21.89 0.03 -16.08
N GLY A 187 -21.77 0.59 -14.87
CA GLY A 187 -22.89 0.65 -13.93
C GLY A 187 -24.12 1.34 -14.52
N ASN A 188 -23.95 2.49 -15.19
CA ASN A 188 -25.08 3.21 -15.78
C ASN A 188 -25.70 2.49 -17.00
N TYR A 189 -24.91 1.73 -17.76
CA TYR A 189 -25.45 0.84 -18.79
C TYR A 189 -26.34 -0.24 -18.18
N LEU A 190 -25.91 -0.87 -17.09
CA LEU A 190 -26.68 -1.89 -16.38
C LEU A 190 -27.98 -1.34 -15.77
N TYR A 191 -27.96 -0.11 -15.25
CA TYR A 191 -29.14 0.56 -14.69
C TYR A 191 -30.05 1.23 -15.74
N GLY A 192 -29.75 1.11 -17.04
CA GLY A 192 -30.56 1.69 -18.11
C GLY A 192 -30.47 3.23 -18.25
N ARG A 193 -29.52 3.88 -17.57
CA ARG A 193 -29.36 5.35 -17.57
C ARG A 193 -28.47 5.81 -18.73
N MET A 194 -29.00 5.68 -19.95
CA MET A 194 -28.25 5.91 -21.20
C MET A 194 -27.55 7.27 -21.33
N PRO A 195 -28.16 8.42 -20.95
CA PRO A 195 -27.47 9.72 -21.06
C PRO A 195 -26.22 9.80 -20.17
N GLN A 196 -26.29 9.26 -18.95
CA GLN A 196 -25.17 9.24 -18.00
C GLN A 196 -24.09 8.26 -18.46
N ALA A 197 -24.48 7.11 -18.98
CA ALA A 197 -23.56 6.11 -19.54
C ALA A 197 -22.76 6.66 -20.72
N LEU A 198 -23.42 7.35 -21.67
CA LEU A 198 -22.76 7.95 -22.83
C LEU A 198 -21.80 9.08 -22.45
N LEU A 199 -22.20 9.94 -21.51
CA LEU A 199 -21.34 11.02 -21.01
C LEU A 199 -20.07 10.45 -20.36
N LEU A 200 -20.22 9.46 -19.49
CA LEU A 200 -19.08 8.81 -18.82
C LEU A 200 -18.19 8.05 -19.82
N THR A 201 -18.77 7.44 -20.85
CA THR A 201 -18.01 6.82 -21.95
C THR A 201 -17.20 7.87 -22.73
N GLY A 202 -17.76 9.05 -22.97
CA GLY A 202 -17.03 10.17 -23.57
C GLY A 202 -15.84 10.62 -22.71
N VAL A 203 -16.04 10.77 -21.41
CA VAL A 203 -14.96 11.09 -20.45
C VAL A 203 -13.88 10.00 -20.44
N PHE A 204 -14.28 8.72 -20.49
CA PHE A 204 -13.36 7.59 -20.58
C PHE A 204 -12.48 7.66 -21.84
N ILE A 205 -13.07 7.94 -23.00
CA ILE A 205 -12.33 8.04 -24.26
C ILE A 205 -11.34 9.21 -24.20
N VAL A 206 -11.78 10.40 -23.78
CA VAL A 206 -10.92 11.59 -23.72
C VAL A 206 -9.75 11.37 -22.74
N SER A 207 -10.03 10.86 -21.54
CA SER A 207 -9.00 10.60 -20.53
C SER A 207 -8.01 9.51 -20.98
N SER A 208 -8.50 8.46 -21.65
CA SER A 208 -7.64 7.41 -22.24
C SER A 208 -6.75 7.96 -23.36
N LEU A 209 -7.27 8.83 -24.22
CA LEU A 209 -6.47 9.49 -25.27
C LEU A 209 -5.38 10.39 -24.67
N VAL A 210 -5.70 11.16 -23.63
CA VAL A 210 -4.72 11.98 -22.90
C VAL A 210 -3.63 11.10 -22.30
N LEU A 211 -4.00 9.97 -21.68
CA LEU A 211 -3.05 9.01 -21.12
C LEU A 211 -2.10 8.45 -22.19
N VAL A 212 -2.64 8.01 -23.33
CA VAL A 212 -1.82 7.49 -24.45
C VAL A 212 -0.87 8.57 -24.97
N GLN A 213 -1.33 9.83 -25.08
CA GLN A 213 -0.50 10.94 -25.52
C GLN A 213 0.64 11.26 -24.53
N VAL A 214 0.36 11.20 -23.23
CA VAL A 214 1.37 11.37 -22.17
C VAL A 214 2.41 10.25 -22.25
N MET A 215 1.98 8.98 -22.36
CA MET A 215 2.89 7.84 -22.47
C MET A 215 3.78 7.90 -23.73
N ARG A 216 3.21 8.33 -24.87
CA ARG A 216 3.99 8.52 -26.10
C ARG A 216 5.07 9.58 -25.92
N ARG A 217 4.76 10.68 -25.23
CA ARG A 217 5.73 11.76 -24.98
C ARG A 217 6.83 11.37 -23.99
N THR A 218 6.57 10.44 -23.08
CA THR A 218 7.58 9.93 -22.13
C THR A 218 8.44 8.82 -22.72
N HIS A 219 7.93 7.99 -23.65
CA HIS A 219 8.69 6.91 -24.28
C HIS A 219 9.40 7.29 -25.59
N ALA A 220 9.05 8.41 -26.23
CA ALA A 220 9.63 8.82 -27.51
C ALA A 220 10.99 9.54 -27.41
N LYS A 221 11.77 9.29 -26.35
CA LYS A 221 13.13 9.81 -26.15
C LYS A 221 14.02 8.74 -25.55
#